data_AF-A0A7Y9N7A9-F1
#
_entry.id   AF-A0A7Y9N7A9-F1
#
_cell.length_a   1.000
_cell.length_b   1.000
_cell.length_c   1.000
_cell.angle_alpha   90.00
_cell.angle_beta   90.00
_cell.angle_gamma   90.00
#
_symmetry.space_group_name_H-M   'P 1'
#
loop_
_entity.id
_entity.type
_entity.pdbx_description
1 polymer ?
#
loop_
_entity_poly.entity_id
_entity_poly.type
_entity_poly.pdbx_seq_one_letter_code
_entity_poly.pdbx_strand_id
1 'polypeptide(L)'
;MSESLFSPGIDPPSPTLAARLRELADYLAAPKAGRLTEEQRALSLGIARRMVAEVAARLDPSVDPAALWNEWLGGGLPSATRLAGICFARAEEHRWREQSAQRGSPPPLLADPAAANDEGPAVEDALPDLDRAYLAVQIADRRRFDALGNPAIAIADLDSEIFRTLLLDIAAWRLAEVSKDAKRAAALGDAVRAATERQAKESGIEDAGGAYYAALGADATDAAAAAIARHDWPVLIALAAAAHRRSYDGMALALLTAESAALPSLFAPLRLDNMALAPIEASLAMLPARAVGSADDMKSYDADRAR
;
A
#
# COMPACT_ATOMS: atom_id res chain seq x y z
N MET A 1 -17.84 5.83 -19.69
CA MET A 1 -16.92 6.98 -19.58
C MET A 1 -16.28 6.88 -18.21
N SER A 2 -14.98 6.59 -18.18
CA SER A 2 -14.26 6.11 -17.00
C SER A 2 -13.24 7.17 -16.59
N GLU A 3 -13.67 8.14 -15.80
CA GLU A 3 -12.81 9.20 -15.26
C GLU A 3 -13.01 9.24 -13.74
N SER A 4 -12.15 8.54 -13.00
CA SER A 4 -11.88 8.79 -11.56
C SER A 4 -10.64 8.01 -11.07
N LEU A 5 -9.55 8.03 -11.84
CA LEU A 5 -8.24 7.53 -11.36
C LEU A 5 -7.12 8.57 -11.44
N PHE A 6 -7.42 9.78 -11.92
CA PHE A 6 -6.41 10.83 -12.09
C PHE A 6 -6.86 12.08 -11.34
N SER A 7 -6.32 12.23 -10.13
CA SER A 7 -6.31 13.52 -9.43
C SER A 7 -5.49 14.52 -10.28
N PRO A 8 -5.93 15.79 -10.43
CA PRO A 8 -5.27 16.73 -11.32
C PRO A 8 -3.87 17.08 -10.80
N GLY A 9 -2.84 16.83 -11.62
CA GLY A 9 -1.45 17.20 -11.32
C GLY A 9 -0.39 16.13 -11.60
N ILE A 10 -0.74 14.98 -12.19
CA ILE A 10 0.23 13.93 -12.54
C ILE A 10 0.25 13.76 -14.06
N ASP A 11 1.45 13.68 -14.62
CA ASP A 11 1.63 13.10 -15.95
C ASP A 11 0.98 11.70 -16.00
N PRO A 12 0.39 11.29 -17.14
CA PRO A 12 -0.18 9.95 -17.25
C PRO A 12 0.85 8.89 -16.84
N PRO A 13 0.43 7.77 -16.22
CA PRO A 13 1.34 6.72 -15.79
C PRO A 13 2.23 6.31 -16.95
N SER A 14 3.52 6.08 -16.69
CA SER A 14 4.46 5.69 -17.73
C SER A 14 3.89 4.51 -18.53
N PRO A 15 4.14 4.42 -19.86
CA PRO A 15 3.64 3.30 -20.66
C PRO A 15 4.00 1.93 -20.06
N THR A 16 5.17 1.83 -19.43
CA THR A 16 5.63 0.65 -18.69
C THR A 16 4.74 0.36 -17.48
N LEU A 17 4.45 1.35 -16.63
CA LEU A 17 3.56 1.14 -15.49
C LEU A 17 2.15 0.75 -15.93
N ALA A 18 1.61 1.42 -16.95
CA ALA A 18 0.30 1.09 -17.50
C ALA A 18 0.24 -0.36 -18.04
N ALA A 19 1.31 -0.84 -18.69
CA ALA A 19 1.42 -2.22 -19.12
C ALA A 19 1.47 -3.19 -17.93
N ARG A 20 2.26 -2.90 -16.89
CA ARG A 20 2.38 -3.75 -15.69
C ARG A 20 1.09 -3.86 -14.90
N LEU A 21 0.36 -2.75 -14.75
CA LEU A 21 -0.95 -2.76 -14.07
C LEU A 21 -1.98 -3.56 -14.87
N ARG A 22 -1.95 -3.50 -16.20
CA ARG A 22 -2.79 -4.32 -17.06
C ARG A 22 -2.44 -5.81 -16.93
N GLU A 23 -1.16 -6.16 -16.98
CA GLU A 23 -0.69 -7.54 -16.77
C GLU A 23 -1.11 -8.10 -15.40
N LEU A 24 -1.03 -7.28 -14.34
CA LEU A 24 -1.49 -7.71 -13.02
C LEU A 24 -3.01 -7.85 -12.96
N ALA A 25 -3.75 -6.92 -13.55
CA ALA A 25 -5.21 -7.02 -13.63
C ALA A 25 -5.64 -8.29 -14.38
N ASP A 26 -4.99 -8.60 -15.49
CA ASP A 26 -5.22 -9.83 -16.25
C ASP A 26 -4.88 -11.06 -15.41
N TYR A 27 -3.76 -11.04 -14.68
CA TYR A 27 -3.37 -12.13 -13.78
C TYR A 27 -4.36 -12.36 -12.63
N LEU A 28 -4.89 -11.29 -12.02
CA LEU A 28 -5.91 -11.38 -10.98
C LEU A 28 -7.27 -11.83 -11.54
N ALA A 29 -7.61 -11.42 -12.77
CA ALA A 29 -8.85 -11.83 -13.45
C ALA A 29 -8.79 -13.27 -13.99
N ALA A 30 -7.61 -13.74 -14.40
CA ALA A 30 -7.38 -15.10 -14.85
C ALA A 30 -5.89 -15.43 -14.66
N PRO A 31 -5.50 -16.27 -13.68
CA PRO A 31 -4.11 -16.61 -13.42
C PRO A 31 -3.50 -17.46 -14.55
N LYS A 32 -3.22 -16.85 -15.70
CA LYS A 32 -2.47 -17.42 -16.82
C LYS A 32 -1.20 -16.60 -16.98
N ALA A 33 -0.12 -17.30 -17.36
CA ALA A 33 1.26 -16.80 -17.32
C ALA A 33 1.42 -15.35 -17.82
N GLY A 34 2.11 -14.53 -17.03
CA GLY A 34 2.43 -13.13 -17.34
C GLY A 34 3.93 -12.84 -17.19
N ARG A 35 4.36 -11.65 -17.63
CA ARG A 35 5.77 -11.18 -17.57
C ARG A 35 6.16 -10.55 -16.21
N LEU A 36 5.24 -10.52 -15.24
CA LEU A 36 5.56 -10.20 -13.84
C LEU A 36 6.48 -11.27 -13.25
N THR A 37 7.39 -10.88 -12.36
CA THR A 37 8.19 -11.86 -11.61
C THR A 37 7.28 -12.76 -10.76
N GLU A 38 7.73 -13.96 -10.44
CA GLU A 38 6.98 -14.89 -9.58
C GLU A 38 6.69 -14.26 -8.21
N GLU A 39 7.68 -13.56 -7.65
CA GLU A 39 7.56 -12.80 -6.42
C GLU A 39 6.45 -11.73 -6.49
N GLN A 40 6.47 -10.88 -7.53
CA GLN A 40 5.45 -9.83 -7.71
C GLN A 40 4.03 -10.41 -7.81
N ARG A 41 3.87 -11.53 -8.53
CA ARG A 41 2.59 -12.22 -8.65
C ARG A 41 2.15 -12.79 -7.30
N ALA A 42 3.03 -13.50 -6.61
CA ALA A 42 2.74 -14.15 -5.34
C ALA A 42 2.37 -13.12 -4.26
N LEU A 43 3.13 -12.03 -4.15
CA LEU A 43 2.87 -10.95 -3.20
C LEU A 43 1.55 -10.25 -3.50
N SER A 44 1.33 -9.81 -4.74
CA SER A 44 0.11 -9.09 -5.12
C SER A 44 -1.14 -9.95 -4.92
N LEU A 45 -1.09 -11.24 -5.30
CA LEU A 45 -2.19 -12.17 -5.09
C LEU A 45 -2.42 -12.47 -3.61
N GLY A 46 -1.35 -12.61 -2.82
CA GLY A 46 -1.43 -12.81 -1.37
C GLY A 46 -2.04 -11.62 -0.66
N ILE A 47 -1.69 -10.40 -1.06
CA ILE A 47 -2.29 -9.15 -0.57
C ILE A 47 -3.78 -9.11 -0.92
N ALA A 48 -4.13 -9.38 -2.19
CA ALA A 48 -5.53 -9.42 -2.62
C ALA A 48 -6.34 -10.45 -1.80
N ARG A 49 -5.79 -11.65 -1.59
CA ARG A 49 -6.43 -12.70 -0.79
C ARG A 49 -6.71 -12.26 0.64
N ARG A 50 -5.72 -11.67 1.31
CA ARG A 50 -5.87 -11.18 2.70
C ARG A 50 -6.90 -10.07 2.80
N MET A 51 -6.87 -9.12 1.88
CA MET A 51 -7.86 -8.04 1.79
C MET A 51 -9.27 -8.59 1.60
N VAL A 52 -9.48 -9.53 0.67
CA VAL A 52 -10.79 -10.17 0.46
C VAL A 52 -11.27 -10.87 1.74
N ALA A 53 -10.39 -11.61 2.42
CA ALA A 53 -10.72 -12.30 3.66
C ALA A 53 -11.10 -11.32 4.79
N GLU A 54 -10.39 -10.20 4.92
CA GLU A 54 -10.65 -9.19 5.95
C GLU A 54 -11.99 -8.47 5.70
N VAL A 55 -12.28 -8.10 4.46
CA VAL A 55 -13.57 -7.49 4.08
C VAL A 55 -14.72 -8.49 4.25
N ALA A 56 -14.51 -9.76 3.91
CA ALA A 56 -15.50 -10.82 4.12
C ALA A 56 -15.82 -11.02 5.61
N ALA A 57 -14.80 -11.12 6.46
CA ALA A 57 -14.98 -11.26 7.91
C ALA A 57 -15.71 -10.05 8.53
N ARG A 58 -15.53 -8.86 7.95
CA ARG A 58 -16.20 -7.64 8.37
C ARG A 58 -17.68 -7.61 7.99
N LEU A 59 -18.04 -8.23 6.87
CA LEU A 59 -19.42 -8.36 6.40
C LEU A 59 -20.20 -9.41 7.20
N ASP A 60 -19.66 -10.63 7.29
CA ASP A 60 -20.27 -11.75 8.00
C ASP A 60 -19.15 -12.69 8.49
N PRO A 61 -18.90 -12.77 9.82
CA PRO A 61 -17.86 -13.64 10.38
C PRO A 61 -18.03 -15.13 10.07
N SER A 62 -19.21 -15.55 9.61
CA SER A 62 -19.50 -16.94 9.21
C SER A 62 -19.21 -17.22 7.73
N VAL A 63 -18.75 -16.23 6.96
CA VAL A 63 -18.23 -16.46 5.60
C VAL A 63 -16.96 -17.29 5.70
N ASP A 64 -16.88 -18.37 4.92
CA ASP A 64 -15.64 -19.11 4.73
C ASP A 64 -14.76 -18.38 3.69
N PRO A 65 -13.68 -17.70 4.10
CA PRO A 65 -12.83 -16.97 3.18
C PRO A 65 -12.09 -17.90 2.20
N ALA A 66 -11.88 -19.17 2.54
CA ALA A 66 -11.25 -20.13 1.64
C ALA A 66 -12.19 -20.54 0.51
N ALA A 67 -13.47 -20.79 0.81
CA ALA A 67 -14.48 -21.10 -0.20
C ALA A 67 -14.67 -19.93 -1.18
N LEU A 68 -14.87 -18.72 -0.63
CA LEU A 68 -14.98 -17.48 -1.41
C LEU A 68 -13.78 -17.31 -2.35
N TRP A 69 -12.56 -17.42 -1.81
CA TRP A 69 -11.34 -17.23 -2.58
C TRP A 69 -11.15 -18.29 -3.66
N ASN A 70 -11.46 -19.55 -3.38
CA ASN A 70 -11.33 -20.63 -4.37
C ASN A 70 -12.30 -20.46 -5.54
N GLU A 71 -13.53 -20.02 -5.28
CA GLU A 71 -14.49 -19.71 -6.34
C GLU A 71 -14.01 -18.55 -7.21
N TRP A 72 -13.55 -17.45 -6.59
CA TRP A 72 -13.05 -16.29 -7.30
C TRP A 72 -11.75 -16.57 -8.05
N LEU A 73 -10.88 -17.45 -7.57
CA LEU A 73 -9.72 -17.88 -8.37
C LEU A 73 -10.14 -18.66 -9.62
N GLY A 74 -11.21 -19.44 -9.53
CA GLY A 74 -11.74 -20.22 -10.67
C GLY A 74 -12.50 -19.36 -11.70
N GLY A 75 -13.24 -18.36 -11.23
CA GLY A 75 -14.05 -17.46 -12.05
C GLY A 75 -13.41 -16.11 -12.41
N GLY A 76 -12.28 -15.78 -11.78
CA GLY A 76 -11.62 -14.47 -11.83
C GLY A 76 -12.04 -13.56 -10.68
N LEU A 77 -11.08 -12.80 -10.13
CA LEU A 77 -11.40 -11.84 -9.07
C LEU A 77 -12.32 -10.72 -9.61
N PRO A 78 -13.47 -10.47 -8.96
CA PRO A 78 -14.24 -9.27 -9.23
C PRO A 78 -13.38 -8.02 -9.04
N SER A 79 -13.60 -7.01 -9.88
CA SER A 79 -12.91 -5.73 -9.79
C SER A 79 -11.36 -5.81 -9.87
N ALA A 80 -10.81 -6.88 -10.46
CA ALA A 80 -9.36 -7.09 -10.63
C ALA A 80 -8.59 -5.85 -11.12
N THR A 81 -9.12 -5.11 -12.08
CA THR A 81 -8.52 -3.87 -12.59
C THR A 81 -8.37 -2.79 -11.52
N ARG A 82 -9.35 -2.66 -10.61
CA ARG A 82 -9.31 -1.70 -9.51
C ARG A 82 -8.33 -2.15 -8.43
N LEU A 83 -8.24 -3.45 -8.17
CA LEU A 83 -7.37 -4.03 -7.14
C LEU A 83 -5.90 -4.07 -7.57
N ALA A 84 -5.62 -4.17 -8.87
CA ALA A 84 -4.26 -4.29 -9.39
C ALA A 84 -3.34 -3.14 -8.93
N GLY A 85 -3.80 -1.89 -9.01
CA GLY A 85 -3.01 -0.72 -8.61
C GLY A 85 -2.55 -0.78 -7.15
N ILE A 86 -3.49 -0.98 -6.23
CA ILE A 86 -3.22 -1.00 -4.78
C ILE A 86 -2.41 -2.24 -4.36
N CYS A 87 -2.68 -3.41 -4.96
CA CYS A 87 -1.94 -4.63 -4.65
C CYS A 87 -0.50 -4.54 -5.16
N PHE A 88 -0.30 -3.97 -6.37
CA PHE A 88 1.02 -3.75 -6.94
C PHE A 88 1.83 -2.76 -6.09
N ALA A 89 1.24 -1.60 -5.76
CA ALA A 89 1.90 -0.58 -4.95
C ALA A 89 2.36 -1.16 -3.60
N ARG A 90 1.47 -1.91 -2.92
CA ARG A 90 1.79 -2.52 -1.63
C ARG A 90 2.85 -3.62 -1.74
N ALA A 91 2.81 -4.44 -2.80
CA ALA A 91 3.82 -5.47 -3.04
C ALA A 91 5.20 -4.85 -3.29
N GLU A 92 5.29 -3.85 -4.17
CA GLU A 92 6.55 -3.17 -4.48
C GLU A 92 7.11 -2.41 -3.27
N GLU A 93 6.24 -1.79 -2.48
CA GLU A 93 6.64 -1.14 -1.24
C GLU A 93 7.24 -2.15 -0.24
N HIS A 94 6.62 -3.32 -0.09
CA HIS A 94 7.14 -4.37 0.77
C HIS A 94 8.51 -4.86 0.30
N ARG A 95 8.67 -5.15 -0.99
CA ARG A 95 9.96 -5.57 -1.59
C ARG A 95 11.05 -4.51 -1.37
N TRP A 96 10.71 -3.24 -1.56
CA TRP A 96 11.63 -2.13 -1.32
C TRP A 96 12.08 -2.04 0.14
N ARG A 97 11.16 -2.21 1.08
CA ARG A 97 11.45 -2.23 2.52
C ARG A 97 12.34 -3.40 2.92
N GLU A 98 12.02 -4.62 2.48
CA GLU A 98 12.85 -5.80 2.78
C GLU A 98 14.28 -5.63 2.26
N GLN A 99 14.42 -5.17 1.02
CA GLN A 99 15.73 -4.89 0.44
C GLN A 99 16.50 -3.81 1.21
N SER A 100 15.81 -2.75 1.64
CA SER A 100 16.44 -1.67 2.41
C SER A 100 16.87 -2.12 3.80
N ALA A 101 16.05 -2.93 4.47
CA ALA A 101 16.34 -3.47 5.80
C ALA A 101 17.57 -4.40 5.80
N GLN A 102 17.77 -5.17 4.73
CA GLN A 102 18.98 -6.00 4.56
C GLN A 102 20.28 -5.17 4.54
N ARG A 103 20.22 -3.86 4.29
CA ARG A 103 21.38 -2.95 4.33
C ARG A 103 21.51 -2.17 5.64
N GLY A 104 20.39 -1.86 6.28
CA GLY A 104 20.36 -1.10 7.52
C GLY A 104 20.91 -1.85 8.74
N SER A 105 21.02 -3.18 8.67
CA SER A 105 21.66 -3.98 9.71
C SER A 105 23.19 -3.99 9.56
N PRO A 106 23.96 -3.36 10.47
CA PRO A 106 25.34 -3.79 10.65
C PRO A 106 25.35 -5.26 11.12
N PRO A 107 26.39 -6.07 10.80
CA PRO A 107 26.50 -7.40 11.35
C PRO A 107 26.45 -7.32 12.88
N PRO A 108 25.83 -8.30 13.59
CA PRO A 108 25.74 -8.25 15.04
C PRO A 108 27.15 -8.33 15.62
N LEU A 109 27.71 -7.19 16.01
CA LEU A 109 28.83 -7.15 16.93
C LEU A 109 28.25 -7.62 18.27
N LEU A 110 28.77 -8.74 18.76
CA LEU A 110 28.51 -9.27 20.09
C LEU A 110 28.63 -8.11 21.10
N ALA A 111 27.48 -7.63 21.59
CA ALA A 111 27.46 -6.65 22.66
C ALA A 111 27.72 -7.37 23.98
N ASP A 112 28.81 -6.99 24.66
CA ASP A 112 29.06 -7.35 26.05
C ASP A 112 27.93 -6.83 26.96
N PRO A 113 27.54 -7.58 28.01
CA PRO A 113 26.44 -7.20 28.88
C PRO A 113 26.92 -6.15 29.88
N ALA A 114 26.62 -4.88 29.62
CA ALA A 114 26.87 -3.79 30.57
C ALA A 114 25.55 -3.30 31.20
N ALA A 115 25.38 -3.71 32.46
CA ALA A 115 24.68 -3.06 33.57
C ALA A 115 23.22 -2.62 33.38
N ALA A 116 22.33 -3.40 33.98
CA ALA A 116 21.03 -2.94 34.46
C ALA A 116 21.23 -1.83 35.50
N ASN A 117 20.71 -0.65 35.21
CA ASN A 117 20.32 0.32 36.23
C ASN A 117 18.82 0.55 36.10
N ASP A 118 18.11 0.12 37.15
CA ASP A 118 16.76 0.52 37.50
C ASP A 118 16.66 2.05 37.58
N GLU A 119 15.79 2.63 36.77
CA GLU A 119 15.00 3.81 37.11
C GLU A 119 13.78 3.82 36.20
N GLY A 120 12.65 3.33 36.70
CA GLY A 120 11.37 3.39 35.98
C GLY A 120 10.86 4.83 35.98
N PRO A 121 10.56 5.45 34.82
CA PRO A 121 9.97 6.77 34.80
C PRO A 121 8.49 6.70 35.19
N ALA A 122 8.09 7.74 35.91
CA ALA A 122 6.77 7.96 36.49
C ALA A 122 5.64 8.05 35.44
N VAL A 123 4.43 7.86 35.94
CA VAL A 123 3.15 7.90 35.24
C VAL A 123 2.95 9.21 34.45
N GLU A 124 2.81 9.04 33.13
CA GLU A 124 2.11 9.88 32.12
C GLU A 124 2.28 11.41 32.21
N ASP A 125 3.43 11.91 31.78
CA ASP A 125 3.41 13.14 30.97
C ASP A 125 2.69 12.82 29.66
N ALA A 126 1.63 13.57 29.36
CA ALA A 126 0.92 13.41 28.10
C ALA A 126 1.90 13.57 26.94
N LEU A 127 2.04 12.51 26.11
CA LEU A 127 2.89 12.52 24.93
C LEU A 127 2.67 13.81 24.13
N PRO A 128 3.74 14.55 23.78
CA PRO A 128 3.66 15.70 22.91
C PRO A 128 2.85 15.36 21.65
N ASP A 129 2.06 16.32 21.15
CA ASP A 129 1.17 16.07 20.01
C ASP A 129 1.94 15.58 18.77
N LEU A 130 3.19 16.02 18.60
CA LEU A 130 4.09 15.55 17.55
C LEU A 130 4.43 14.06 17.69
N ASP A 131 4.81 13.61 18.89
CA ASP A 131 5.14 12.20 19.16
C ASP A 131 3.90 11.32 18.99
N ARG A 132 2.73 11.83 19.41
CA ARG A 132 1.45 11.15 19.21
C ARG A 132 1.13 10.99 17.71
N ALA A 133 1.36 12.02 16.91
CA ALA A 133 1.13 11.98 15.48
C ALA A 133 2.13 11.03 14.76
N TYR A 134 3.41 11.03 15.17
CA TYR A 134 4.39 10.07 14.68
C TYR A 134 3.99 8.63 15.02
N LEU A 135 3.59 8.36 16.27
CA LEU A 135 3.11 7.05 16.70
C LEU A 135 1.86 6.60 15.94
N ALA A 136 0.95 7.53 15.62
CA ALA A 136 -0.21 7.21 14.80
C ALA A 136 0.18 6.69 13.40
N VAL A 137 1.21 7.28 12.77
CA VAL A 137 1.76 6.79 11.50
C VAL A 137 2.34 5.38 11.66
N GLN A 138 3.10 5.14 12.73
CA GLN A 138 3.69 3.82 12.99
C GLN A 138 2.62 2.75 13.27
N ILE A 139 1.57 3.09 14.01
CA ILE A 139 0.44 2.19 14.28
C ILE A 139 -0.32 1.89 12.99
N ALA A 140 -0.57 2.91 12.16
CA ALA A 140 -1.22 2.73 10.87
C ALA A 140 -0.37 1.83 9.96
N ASP A 141 0.95 2.05 9.89
CA ASP A 141 1.86 1.20 9.13
C ASP A 141 1.87 -0.24 9.64
N ARG A 142 1.84 -0.46 10.96
CA ARG A 142 1.84 -1.81 11.52
C ARG A 142 0.58 -2.61 11.16
N ARG A 143 -0.56 -1.94 10.96
CA ARG A 143 -1.82 -2.54 10.49
C ARG A 143 -1.74 -3.00 9.03
N ARG A 144 -0.75 -2.52 8.27
CA ARG A 144 -0.49 -2.93 6.87
C ARG A 144 0.31 -4.25 6.79
N PHE A 145 0.32 -5.00 7.89
CA PHE A 145 0.89 -6.33 8.00
C PHE A 145 -0.08 -7.21 8.77
N ASP A 146 -0.20 -8.47 8.35
CA ASP A 146 -0.99 -9.44 9.11
C ASP A 146 -0.24 -9.89 10.39
N ALA A 147 -0.88 -10.77 11.17
CA ALA A 147 -0.31 -11.29 12.41
C ALA A 147 0.99 -12.09 12.19
N LEU A 148 1.23 -12.59 10.98
CA LEU A 148 2.43 -13.34 10.61
C LEU A 148 3.51 -12.45 9.98
N GLY A 149 3.24 -11.14 9.84
CA GLY A 149 4.16 -10.19 9.22
C GLY A 149 4.10 -10.15 7.69
N ASN A 150 3.12 -10.79 7.06
CA ASN A 150 2.95 -10.68 5.60
C ASN A 150 2.34 -9.32 5.25
N PRO A 151 2.67 -8.73 4.09
CA PRO A 151 2.08 -7.46 3.67
C PRO A 151 0.57 -7.59 3.47
N ALA A 152 -0.16 -6.63 4.01
CA ALA A 152 -1.61 -6.48 3.89
C ALA A 152 -1.96 -5.02 3.58
N ILE A 153 -3.21 -4.76 3.21
CA ILE A 153 -3.78 -3.42 3.11
C ILE A 153 -4.83 -3.32 4.21
N ALA A 154 -4.70 -2.33 5.09
CA ALA A 154 -5.70 -2.12 6.13
C ALA A 154 -7.00 -1.58 5.51
N ILE A 155 -8.16 -1.99 6.02
CA ILE A 155 -9.46 -1.51 5.51
C ILE A 155 -9.59 0.03 5.56
N ALA A 156 -8.97 0.66 6.56
CA ALA A 156 -8.93 2.10 6.72
C ALA A 156 -8.12 2.82 5.63
N ASP A 157 -7.20 2.12 4.95
CA ASP A 157 -6.37 2.68 3.88
C ASP A 157 -7.01 2.52 2.49
N LEU A 158 -8.09 1.72 2.38
CA LEU A 158 -8.77 1.50 1.11
C LEU A 158 -9.60 2.71 0.70
N ASP A 159 -9.51 3.07 -0.58
CA ASP A 159 -10.46 3.99 -1.19
C ASP A 159 -11.91 3.51 -0.98
N SER A 160 -12.79 4.45 -0.66
CA SER A 160 -14.18 4.16 -0.29
C SER A 160 -14.98 3.50 -1.41
N GLU A 161 -14.68 3.82 -2.69
CA GLU A 161 -15.34 3.21 -3.84
C GLU A 161 -14.82 1.78 -4.05
N ILE A 162 -13.51 1.57 -3.94
CA ILE A 162 -12.90 0.25 -4.03
C ILE A 162 -13.43 -0.67 -2.93
N PHE A 163 -13.45 -0.19 -1.68
CA PHE A 163 -13.99 -0.95 -0.54
C PHE A 163 -15.46 -1.27 -0.75
N ARG A 164 -16.29 -0.28 -1.11
CA ARG A 164 -17.72 -0.48 -1.33
C ARG A 164 -17.99 -1.49 -2.44
N THR A 165 -17.27 -1.41 -3.54
CA THR A 165 -17.42 -2.34 -4.67
C THR A 165 -17.06 -3.76 -4.23
N LEU A 166 -15.91 -3.94 -3.57
CA LEU A 166 -15.49 -5.23 -3.07
C LEU A 166 -16.48 -5.82 -2.05
N LEU A 167 -16.99 -4.98 -1.15
CA LEU A 167 -18.00 -5.37 -0.16
C LEU A 167 -19.30 -5.84 -0.83
N LEU A 168 -19.73 -5.17 -1.90
CA LEU A 168 -20.91 -5.56 -2.69
C LEU A 168 -20.67 -6.85 -3.48
N ASP A 169 -19.48 -7.04 -4.04
CA ASP A 169 -19.10 -8.28 -4.74
C ASP A 169 -19.16 -9.49 -3.77
N ILE A 170 -18.64 -9.34 -2.55
CA ILE A 170 -18.73 -10.38 -1.50
C ILE A 170 -20.18 -10.59 -1.04
N ALA A 171 -20.95 -9.52 -0.86
CA ALA A 171 -22.35 -9.61 -0.49
C ALA A 171 -23.19 -10.32 -1.57
N ALA A 172 -22.92 -10.06 -2.85
CA ALA A 172 -23.59 -10.74 -3.96
C ALA A 172 -23.29 -12.24 -3.96
N TRP A 173 -22.03 -12.61 -3.73
CA TRP A 173 -21.62 -14.01 -3.57
C TRP A 173 -22.36 -14.67 -2.40
N ARG A 174 -22.37 -14.03 -1.21
CA ARG A 174 -23.05 -14.56 -0.02
C ARG A 174 -24.57 -14.66 -0.21
N LEU A 175 -25.16 -13.71 -0.93
CA LEU A 175 -26.59 -13.69 -1.22
C LEU A 175 -27.01 -14.93 -2.03
N ALA A 176 -26.17 -15.42 -2.95
CA ALA A 176 -26.47 -16.64 -3.70
C ALA A 176 -26.72 -17.84 -2.76
N GLU A 177 -25.96 -17.95 -1.67
CA GLU A 177 -26.10 -19.00 -0.67
C GLU A 177 -27.33 -18.83 0.24
N VAL A 178 -27.70 -17.59 0.59
CA VAL A 178 -28.77 -17.29 1.57
C VAL A 178 -30.08 -16.81 0.94
N SER A 179 -30.15 -16.72 -0.40
CA SER A 179 -31.27 -16.12 -1.17
C SER A 179 -32.66 -16.69 -0.86
N LYS A 180 -32.76 -17.91 -0.34
CA LYS A 180 -34.02 -18.55 0.06
C LYS A 180 -34.55 -18.07 1.41
N ASP A 181 -33.74 -17.33 2.18
CA ASP A 181 -34.08 -16.77 3.49
C ASP A 181 -34.13 -15.24 3.43
N ALA A 182 -35.34 -14.69 3.32
CA ALA A 182 -35.56 -13.25 3.24
C ALA A 182 -35.02 -12.49 4.46
N LYS A 183 -34.98 -13.11 5.64
CA LYS A 183 -34.47 -12.48 6.86
C LYS A 183 -32.94 -12.37 6.82
N ARG A 184 -32.25 -13.41 6.33
CA ARG A 184 -30.79 -13.38 6.14
C ARG A 184 -30.37 -12.44 5.02
N ALA A 185 -31.15 -12.36 3.93
CA ALA A 185 -30.90 -11.41 2.85
C ALA A 185 -31.02 -9.95 3.34
N ALA A 186 -32.04 -9.63 4.14
CA ALA A 186 -32.18 -8.29 4.73
C ALA A 186 -31.02 -7.96 5.69
N ALA A 187 -30.64 -8.90 6.56
CA ALA A 187 -29.51 -8.73 7.48
C ALA A 187 -28.18 -8.46 6.76
N LEU A 188 -27.98 -9.06 5.58
CA LEU A 188 -26.80 -8.82 4.75
C LEU A 188 -26.76 -7.37 4.23
N GLY A 189 -27.90 -6.81 3.81
CA GLY A 189 -28.01 -5.41 3.39
C GLY A 189 -27.69 -4.42 4.52
N ASP A 190 -28.16 -4.71 5.74
CA ASP A 190 -27.82 -3.92 6.93
C ASP A 190 -26.34 -4.05 7.31
N ALA A 191 -25.76 -5.24 7.16
CA ALA A 191 -24.34 -5.48 7.39
C ALA A 191 -23.45 -4.69 6.41
N VAL A 192 -23.83 -4.65 5.11
CA VAL A 192 -23.14 -3.81 4.12
C VAL A 192 -23.16 -2.34 4.54
N ARG A 193 -24.34 -1.81 4.92
CA ARG A 193 -24.47 -0.41 5.38
C ARG A 193 -23.58 -0.14 6.60
N ALA A 194 -23.65 -1.01 7.61
CA ALA A 194 -22.86 -0.86 8.83
C ALA A 194 -21.35 -0.94 8.57
N ALA A 195 -20.91 -1.82 7.66
CA ALA A 195 -19.50 -1.95 7.29
C ALA A 195 -18.98 -0.70 6.56
N THR A 196 -19.77 -0.12 5.64
CA THR A 196 -19.45 1.15 4.96
C THR A 196 -19.39 2.32 5.95
N GLU A 197 -20.38 2.46 6.84
CA GLU A 197 -20.38 3.51 7.87
C GLU A 197 -19.21 3.38 8.84
N ARG A 198 -18.80 2.15 9.15
CA ARG A 198 -17.63 1.90 10.01
C ARG A 198 -16.33 2.30 9.31
N GLN A 199 -16.17 1.98 8.02
CA GLN A 199 -14.97 2.37 7.27
C GLN A 199 -14.80 3.89 7.23
N ALA A 200 -15.90 4.62 7.00
CA ALA A 200 -15.87 6.09 6.92
C ALA A 200 -15.46 6.79 8.24
N LYS A 201 -15.43 6.07 9.36
CA LYS A 201 -15.00 6.59 10.67
C LYS A 201 -13.58 6.16 11.04
N GLU A 202 -12.98 5.25 10.30
CA GLU A 202 -11.63 4.76 10.55
C GLU A 202 -10.61 5.72 9.96
N SER A 203 -9.53 5.96 10.70
CA SER A 203 -8.40 6.75 10.22
C SER A 203 -7.28 5.83 9.78
N GLY A 204 -6.88 6.00 8.52
CA GLY A 204 -5.81 5.26 7.87
C GLY A 204 -4.44 5.94 8.01
N ILE A 205 -3.45 5.41 7.28
CA ILE A 205 -2.10 5.97 7.22
C ILE A 205 -2.06 7.36 6.58
N GLU A 206 -3.00 7.67 5.67
CA GLU A 206 -3.14 8.99 5.07
C GLU A 206 -3.51 10.06 6.10
N ASP A 207 -4.52 9.80 6.92
CA ASP A 207 -4.94 10.72 7.99
C ASP A 207 -3.82 10.91 9.03
N ALA A 208 -3.17 9.80 9.42
CA ALA A 208 -2.04 9.85 10.35
C ALA A 208 -0.87 10.66 9.77
N GLY A 209 -0.56 10.47 8.49
CA GLY A 209 0.47 11.23 7.77
C GLY A 209 0.14 12.72 7.68
N GLY A 210 -1.11 13.05 7.38
CA GLY A 210 -1.61 14.43 7.36
C GLY A 210 -1.51 15.10 8.73
N ALA A 211 -1.89 14.41 9.80
CA ALA A 211 -1.76 14.89 11.17
C ALA A 211 -0.29 15.10 11.56
N TYR A 212 0.60 14.19 11.20
CA TYR A 212 2.03 14.31 11.46
C TYR A 212 2.68 15.46 10.69
N TYR A 213 2.37 15.60 9.40
CA TYR A 213 2.83 16.73 8.60
C TYR A 213 2.34 18.07 9.14
N ALA A 214 1.07 18.15 9.57
CA ALA A 214 0.51 19.35 10.19
C ALA A 214 1.18 19.69 11.54
N ALA A 215 1.50 18.68 12.36
CA ALA A 215 2.19 18.87 13.63
C ALA A 215 3.64 19.35 13.46
N LEU A 216 4.32 18.93 12.39
CA LEU A 216 5.70 19.34 12.07
C LEU A 216 5.79 20.79 11.58
N GLY A 217 4.83 21.26 10.78
CA GLY A 217 4.85 22.62 10.25
C GLY A 217 6.13 22.93 9.46
N ALA A 218 6.96 23.85 9.96
CA ALA A 218 8.21 24.26 9.31
C ALA A 218 9.31 23.20 9.38
N ASP A 219 9.23 22.26 10.33
CA ASP A 219 10.25 21.23 10.58
C ASP A 219 10.09 20.00 9.66
N ALA A 220 9.11 20.02 8.74
CA ALA A 220 8.81 18.91 7.85
C ALA A 220 9.99 18.52 6.94
N THR A 221 10.81 19.48 6.51
CA THR A 221 12.01 19.22 5.71
C THR A 221 13.04 18.41 6.50
N ASP A 222 13.32 18.81 7.74
CA ASP A 222 14.29 18.13 8.60
C ASP A 222 13.79 16.74 9.00
N ALA A 223 12.49 16.61 9.28
CA ALA A 223 11.87 15.32 9.57
C ALA A 223 11.93 14.36 8.36
N ALA A 224 11.74 14.86 7.14
CA ALA A 224 11.88 14.06 5.93
C ALA A 224 13.34 13.62 5.69
N ALA A 225 14.31 14.51 5.88
CA ALA A 225 15.74 14.18 5.80
C ALA A 225 16.14 13.13 6.86
N ALA A 226 15.66 13.27 8.09
CA ALA A 226 15.86 12.30 9.16
C ALA A 226 15.21 10.94 8.85
N ALA A 227 14.00 10.93 8.29
CA ALA A 227 13.34 9.70 7.85
C ALA A 227 14.18 8.97 6.79
N ILE A 228 14.75 9.69 5.84
CA ILE A 228 15.62 9.11 4.81
C ILE A 228 16.89 8.52 5.43
N ALA A 229 17.55 9.25 6.33
CA ALA A 229 18.75 8.79 7.00
C ALA A 229 18.53 7.51 7.81
N ARG A 230 17.33 7.34 8.38
CA ARG A 230 16.92 6.14 9.14
C ARG A 230 16.32 5.02 8.28
N HIS A 231 16.17 5.22 6.97
CA HIS A 231 15.39 4.32 6.10
C HIS A 231 13.93 4.12 6.55
N ASP A 232 13.34 5.14 7.18
CA ASP A 232 11.94 5.17 7.61
C ASP A 232 11.03 5.56 6.43
N TRP A 233 10.96 4.67 5.46
CA TRP A 233 10.18 4.84 4.23
C TRP A 233 8.69 5.11 4.44
N PRO A 234 7.96 4.44 5.37
CA PRO A 234 6.56 4.78 5.61
C PRO A 234 6.35 6.25 5.95
N VAL A 235 7.20 6.79 6.83
CA VAL A 235 7.11 8.19 7.26
C VAL A 235 7.44 9.13 6.11
N LEU A 236 8.47 8.82 5.33
CA LEU A 236 8.80 9.59 4.13
C LEU A 236 7.64 9.63 3.13
N ILE A 237 7.03 8.48 2.82
CA ILE A 237 5.88 8.40 1.91
C ILE A 237 4.70 9.19 2.47
N ALA A 238 4.40 9.05 3.77
CA ALA A 238 3.31 9.75 4.42
C ALA A 238 3.49 11.28 4.39
N LEU A 239 4.70 11.78 4.66
CA LEU A 239 5.02 13.20 4.59
C LEU A 239 4.89 13.73 3.16
N ALA A 240 5.42 12.99 2.18
CA ALA A 240 5.36 13.41 0.79
C ALA A 240 3.91 13.37 0.26
N ALA A 241 3.13 12.35 0.63
CA ALA A 241 1.71 12.24 0.32
C ALA A 241 0.90 13.41 0.89
N ALA A 242 1.11 13.74 2.17
CA ALA A 242 0.48 14.87 2.84
C ALA A 242 0.86 16.21 2.18
N ALA A 243 2.14 16.41 1.87
CA ALA A 243 2.61 17.64 1.22
C ALA A 243 2.03 17.83 -0.20
N HIS A 244 1.82 16.73 -0.93
CA HIS A 244 1.19 16.73 -2.25
C HIS A 244 -0.35 16.64 -2.22
N ARG A 245 -0.97 16.50 -1.04
CA ARG A 245 -2.41 16.21 -0.88
C ARG A 245 -2.88 15.03 -1.73
N ARG A 246 -2.10 13.95 -1.68
CA ARG A 246 -2.33 12.72 -2.43
C ARG A 246 -2.53 11.56 -1.46
N SER A 247 -3.26 10.53 -1.91
CA SER A 247 -3.32 9.27 -1.18
C SER A 247 -1.94 8.64 -1.00
N TYR A 248 -1.77 7.97 0.14
CA TYR A 248 -0.53 7.28 0.49
C TYR A 248 -0.13 6.28 -0.60
N ASP A 249 -1.05 5.41 -1.02
CA ASP A 249 -0.79 4.39 -2.03
C ASP A 249 -0.45 5.00 -3.39
N GLY A 250 -1.10 6.12 -3.73
CA GLY A 250 -0.77 6.88 -4.93
C GLY A 250 0.67 7.40 -4.88
N MET A 251 1.09 7.97 -3.75
CA MET A 251 2.45 8.48 -3.59
C MET A 251 3.49 7.36 -3.56
N ALA A 252 3.21 6.26 -2.86
CA ALA A 252 4.05 5.07 -2.85
C ALA A 252 4.26 4.54 -4.28
N LEU A 253 3.18 4.39 -5.06
CA LEU A 253 3.25 3.92 -6.43
C LEU A 253 4.08 4.86 -7.33
N ALA A 254 3.88 6.18 -7.20
CA ALA A 254 4.66 7.15 -7.98
C ALA A 254 6.13 7.12 -7.62
N LEU A 255 6.47 7.05 -6.33
CA LEU A 255 7.85 6.94 -5.86
C LEU A 255 8.53 5.67 -6.37
N LEU A 256 7.86 4.52 -6.26
CA LEU A 256 8.40 3.22 -6.63
C LEU A 256 8.59 3.08 -8.15
N THR A 257 7.84 3.83 -8.95
CA THR A 257 7.87 3.77 -10.42
C THR A 257 8.64 4.94 -11.04
N ALA A 258 9.06 5.92 -10.25
CA ALA A 258 9.76 7.11 -10.71
C ALA A 258 11.16 6.80 -11.23
N GLU A 259 11.49 7.41 -12.37
CA GLU A 259 12.87 7.60 -12.80
C GLU A 259 13.62 8.50 -11.81
N SER A 260 14.94 8.33 -11.67
CA SER A 260 15.73 9.14 -10.73
C SER A 260 15.59 10.64 -11.01
N ALA A 261 15.48 11.03 -12.28
CA ALA A 261 15.27 12.42 -12.69
C ALA A 261 13.93 13.02 -12.22
N ALA A 262 12.93 12.19 -11.89
CA ALA A 262 11.62 12.64 -11.41
C ALA A 262 11.54 12.76 -9.87
N LEU A 263 12.50 12.22 -9.13
CA LEU A 263 12.50 12.24 -7.67
C LEU A 263 12.54 13.67 -7.09
N PRO A 264 13.35 14.62 -7.60
CA PRO A 264 13.31 16.00 -7.11
C PRO A 264 11.93 16.63 -7.20
N SER A 265 11.16 16.34 -8.26
CA SER A 265 9.80 16.84 -8.44
C SER A 265 8.80 16.24 -7.45
N LEU A 266 8.97 14.95 -7.10
CA LEU A 266 8.13 14.26 -6.12
C LEU A 266 8.39 14.70 -4.67
N PHE A 267 9.53 15.34 -4.40
CA PHE A 267 9.90 15.83 -3.08
C PHE A 267 10.01 17.37 -3.01
N ALA A 268 9.70 18.07 -4.10
CA ALA A 268 9.80 19.53 -4.18
C ALA A 268 9.05 20.28 -3.05
N PRO A 269 7.84 19.87 -2.62
CA PRO A 269 7.16 20.50 -1.49
C PRO A 269 7.89 20.36 -0.15
N LEU A 270 8.67 19.29 0.04
CA LEU A 270 9.47 19.05 1.24
C LEU A 270 10.83 19.74 1.20
N ARG A 271 11.19 20.40 0.09
CA ARG A 271 12.43 21.19 -0.08
C ARG A 271 13.70 20.41 0.26
N LEU A 272 13.71 19.11 0.00
CA LEU A 272 14.89 18.27 0.15
C LEU A 272 15.97 18.69 -0.85
N ASP A 273 17.22 18.71 -0.41
CA ASP A 273 18.35 18.93 -1.29
C ASP A 273 18.76 17.64 -2.02
N ASN A 274 19.57 17.77 -3.07
CA ASN A 274 20.01 16.61 -3.86
C ASN A 274 20.84 15.62 -3.04
N MET A 275 21.52 16.08 -1.98
CA MET A 275 22.30 15.20 -1.11
C MET A 275 21.39 14.30 -0.26
N ALA A 276 20.29 14.85 0.27
CA ALA A 276 19.28 14.10 1.01
C ALA A 276 18.52 13.11 0.12
N LEU A 277 18.44 13.34 -1.19
CA LEU A 277 17.80 12.40 -2.12
C LEU A 277 18.69 11.21 -2.53
N ALA A 278 20.02 11.36 -2.46
CA ALA A 278 20.95 10.32 -2.90
C ALA A 278 20.75 8.95 -2.21
N PRO A 279 20.45 8.84 -0.90
CA PRO A 279 20.14 7.56 -0.27
C PRO A 279 18.85 6.91 -0.81
N ILE A 280 17.83 7.70 -1.15
CA ILE A 280 16.59 7.19 -1.75
C ILE A 280 16.88 6.65 -3.15
N GLU A 281 17.59 7.44 -3.98
CA GLU A 281 18.01 7.06 -5.32
C GLU A 281 18.78 5.72 -5.32
N ALA A 282 19.77 5.61 -4.43
CA ALA A 282 20.58 4.40 -4.30
C ALA A 282 19.77 3.18 -3.82
N SER A 283 18.74 3.41 -2.99
CA SER A 283 17.85 2.34 -2.55
C SER A 283 16.92 1.87 -3.68
N LEU A 284 16.28 2.80 -4.39
CA LEU A 284 15.37 2.49 -5.50
C LEU A 284 16.07 1.88 -6.71
N ALA A 285 17.30 2.31 -7.03
CA ALA A 285 18.08 1.79 -8.16
C ALA A 285 18.40 0.30 -8.04
N MET A 286 18.35 -0.25 -6.82
CA MET A 286 18.69 -1.64 -6.55
C MET A 286 17.47 -2.56 -6.57
N LEU A 287 16.25 -2.01 -6.58
CA LEU A 287 15.02 -2.80 -6.61
C LEU A 287 14.90 -3.54 -7.95
N PRO A 288 14.94 -4.89 -7.96
CA PRO A 288 14.93 -5.64 -9.20
C PRO A 288 13.56 -5.58 -9.88
N ALA A 289 13.58 -5.46 -11.22
CA ALA A 289 12.39 -5.41 -12.08
C ALA A 289 11.38 -4.30 -11.72
N ARG A 290 11.88 -3.17 -11.21
CA ARG A 290 11.11 -1.96 -10.93
C ARG A 290 10.44 -1.45 -12.22
N ALA A 291 9.15 -1.09 -12.14
CA ALA A 291 8.36 -0.64 -13.29
C ALA A 291 8.65 0.83 -13.68
N VAL A 292 9.91 1.11 -14.02
CA VAL A 292 10.40 2.42 -14.46
C VAL A 292 10.20 2.55 -15.98
N GLY A 293 9.95 3.76 -16.47
CA GLY A 293 9.97 4.04 -17.90
C GLY A 293 11.36 3.85 -18.50
N SER A 294 11.72 2.63 -18.94
CA SER A 294 12.91 2.45 -19.77
C SER A 294 12.51 2.42 -21.24
N ALA A 295 13.05 3.36 -22.02
CA ALA A 295 12.93 3.40 -23.47
C ALA A 295 13.50 2.14 -24.17
N ASP A 296 14.32 1.35 -23.48
CA ASP A 296 14.90 0.12 -24.05
C ASP A 296 13.92 -1.07 -24.07
N ASP A 297 12.92 -1.10 -23.20
CA ASP A 297 11.87 -2.13 -23.29
C ASP A 297 11.06 -1.97 -24.58
N MET A 298 10.90 -0.73 -25.07
CA MET A 298 10.11 -0.43 -26.29
C MET A 298 10.74 -0.99 -27.57
N LYS A 299 12.07 -1.15 -27.61
CA LYS A 299 12.76 -1.82 -28.73
C LYS A 299 12.57 -3.34 -28.72
N SER A 300 12.42 -3.93 -27.53
CA SER A 300 12.01 -5.34 -27.39
C SER A 300 10.54 -5.53 -27.80
N TYR A 301 9.67 -4.55 -27.53
CA TYR A 301 8.25 -4.58 -27.90
C TYR A 301 8.01 -4.65 -29.41
N ASP A 302 8.78 -3.93 -30.23
CA ASP A 302 8.62 -3.97 -31.70
C ASP A 302 9.25 -5.24 -32.33
N ALA A 303 10.29 -5.80 -31.72
CA ALA A 303 10.97 -6.98 -32.24
C ALA A 303 10.17 -8.28 -32.01
N ASP A 304 9.46 -8.39 -30.87
CA ASP A 304 8.64 -9.56 -30.54
C ASP A 304 7.28 -9.57 -31.26
N ARG A 305 6.78 -8.41 -31.69
CA ARG A 305 5.50 -8.31 -32.42
C ARG A 305 5.65 -8.54 -33.93
N ALA A 306 6.89 -8.51 -34.42
CA ALA A 306 7.24 -8.77 -35.81
C ALA A 306 7.66 -10.23 -36.09
N ARG A 307 7.50 -11.14 -35.12
CA ARG A 307 7.73 -12.59 -35.24
C ARG A 307 6.47 -13.37 -34.92
#